data_AF-A0AA91D8T7-F1
#
_entry.id   AF-A0AA91D8T7-F1
#
_cell.length_a   1.000
_cell.length_b   1.000
_cell.length_c   1.000
_cell.angle_alpha   90.00
_cell.angle_beta   90.00
_cell.angle_gamma   90.00
#
_symmetry.space_group_name_H-M   'P 1'
#
loop_
_entity.id
_entity.type
_entity.pdbx_description
1 polymer ?
#
loop_
_entity_poly.entity_id
_entity_poly.type
_entity_poly.pdbx_seq_one_letter_code
_entity_poly.pdbx_strand_id
1 'polypeptide(L)'
;MFIKIRYESSWRNSFLEDGKYIGAVSTQKKLKEKGYKPKSITKDTVMGVLNRLIGEQRKLDKARNSSDYYFNDIENILKDEDINDKVNYICNEMVYLRNISGSDDPSGFMGMIKANDPIFTSEFSKSLWGIFYIDIESVCDFCLGAPYDHMENFDFDPTSLMEQFGRLNKLSAINIEGKVKEVFEKLQKIFPDVKYKVTTKNQIKPIAIYASAFYIQIDRLKESYDLRAILSDKGVISGIAKSGIITGKDFMGRYSTGGKKPSWGNPYLPAVFGLGNPLLTKAGGTLEITLNISHEQALDLQDKIDCAGVSSFYLGKKGLAYVEDIRI
;
A
#
# COMPACT_ATOMS: atom_id res chain seq x y z
N MET A 1 -23.40 38.57 13.24
CA MET A 1 -22.62 37.75 14.18
C MET A 1 -21.25 37.42 13.62
N PHE A 2 -20.22 37.43 14.45
CA PHE A 2 -18.84 37.12 14.12
C PHE A 2 -18.28 36.10 15.11
N ILE A 3 -17.63 35.06 14.61
CA ILE A 3 -17.01 33.99 15.41
C ILE A 3 -15.53 33.90 15.04
N LYS A 4 -14.66 34.02 16.05
CA LYS A 4 -13.20 33.88 15.91
C LYS A 4 -12.75 32.59 16.53
N ILE A 5 -12.05 31.76 15.75
CA ILE A 5 -11.54 30.46 16.19
C ILE A 5 -10.03 30.47 16.06
N ARG A 6 -9.32 30.27 17.17
CA ARG A 6 -7.88 30.07 17.12
C ARG A 6 -7.57 28.60 16.94
N TYR A 7 -6.61 28.28 16.08
CA TYR A 7 -6.19 26.90 15.86
C TYR A 7 -4.67 26.75 15.76
N GLU A 8 -4.20 25.59 16.16
CA GLU A 8 -2.79 25.21 16.21
C GLU A 8 -2.61 23.81 15.61
N SER A 9 -1.50 23.61 14.88
CA SER A 9 -1.10 22.30 14.37
C SER A 9 -2.14 21.53 13.53
N SER A 10 -3.00 22.22 12.78
CA SER A 10 -4.01 21.63 11.90
C SER A 10 -3.37 21.01 10.66
N TRP A 11 -3.67 19.74 10.36
CA TRP A 11 -3.15 19.06 9.17
C TRP A 11 -3.93 19.45 7.92
N ARG A 12 -3.22 19.87 6.88
CA ARG A 12 -3.77 20.35 5.60
C ARG A 12 -3.65 19.32 4.48
N ASN A 13 -3.68 18.02 4.81
CA ASN A 13 -3.64 16.93 3.82
C ASN A 13 -4.69 15.85 4.11
N SER A 14 -5.26 15.28 3.04
CA SER A 14 -6.07 14.06 3.11
C SER A 14 -5.29 12.84 2.63
N PHE A 15 -5.58 11.68 3.23
CA PHE A 15 -5.03 10.38 2.83
C PHE A 15 -6.13 9.40 2.43
N LEU A 16 -7.34 9.91 2.22
CA LEU A 16 -8.51 9.14 1.84
C LEU A 16 -8.98 9.56 0.44
N GLU A 17 -9.45 8.57 -0.31
CA GLU A 17 -10.16 8.72 -1.58
C GLU A 17 -11.41 7.85 -1.50
N ASP A 18 -12.59 8.44 -1.59
CA ASP A 18 -13.89 7.75 -1.46
C ASP A 18 -13.95 6.84 -0.21
N GLY A 19 -13.43 7.35 0.92
CA GLY A 19 -13.34 6.63 2.19
C GLY A 19 -12.24 5.57 2.28
N LYS A 20 -11.48 5.32 1.21
CA LYS A 20 -10.39 4.32 1.18
C LYS A 20 -9.03 4.95 1.46
N TYR A 21 -8.21 4.28 2.28
CA TYR A 21 -6.85 4.72 2.60
C TYR A 21 -5.91 4.58 1.41
N ILE A 22 -5.33 5.70 0.97
CA ILE A 22 -4.38 5.78 -0.15
C ILE A 22 -2.98 6.22 0.27
N GLY A 23 -2.72 6.32 1.59
CA GLY A 23 -1.43 6.76 2.14
C GLY A 23 -0.37 5.68 2.31
N ALA A 24 -0.62 4.43 1.90
CA ALA A 24 0.29 3.29 2.09
C ALA A 24 1.35 3.19 0.98
N VAL A 25 2.64 3.05 1.32
CA VAL A 25 3.76 2.87 0.37
C VAL A 25 3.62 1.64 -0.53
N SER A 26 2.89 0.60 -0.11
CA SER A 26 2.53 -0.54 -0.98
C SER A 26 1.72 -0.13 -2.22
N THR A 27 1.19 1.10 -2.22
CA THR A 27 0.60 1.77 -3.37
C THR A 27 1.49 2.87 -3.95
N GLN A 28 2.82 2.70 -3.98
CA GLN A 28 3.80 3.66 -4.53
C GLN A 28 3.36 4.31 -5.85
N LYS A 29 2.71 3.56 -6.75
CA LYS A 29 2.16 4.09 -8.01
C LYS A 29 0.96 5.04 -7.78
N LYS A 30 0.04 4.71 -6.88
CA LYS A 30 -1.10 5.57 -6.52
C LYS A 30 -0.69 6.76 -5.65
N LEU A 31 0.31 6.60 -4.77
CA LEU A 31 0.89 7.73 -4.02
C LEU A 31 1.58 8.73 -4.95
N LYS A 32 2.25 8.24 -6.00
CA LYS A 32 2.87 9.06 -7.05
C LYS A 32 1.85 9.83 -7.89
N GLU A 33 0.73 9.20 -8.23
CA GLU A 33 -0.26 9.79 -9.14
C GLU A 33 -1.39 10.57 -8.42
N LYS A 34 -1.75 10.18 -7.19
CA LYS A 34 -2.96 10.68 -6.47
C LYS A 34 -2.76 10.88 -4.96
N GLY A 35 -1.56 10.64 -4.43
CA GLY A 35 -1.31 10.58 -2.98
C GLY A 35 -1.22 11.95 -2.30
N TYR A 36 -0.80 12.98 -3.02
CA TYR A 36 -0.72 14.33 -2.49
C TYR A 36 -2.07 15.04 -2.65
N LYS A 37 -2.82 15.17 -1.54
CA LYS A 37 -4.12 15.84 -1.51
C LYS A 37 -4.10 16.99 -0.50
N PRO A 38 -3.61 18.18 -0.88
CA PRO A 38 -3.69 19.35 -0.02
C PRO A 38 -5.15 19.73 0.21
N LYS A 39 -5.45 20.27 1.39
CA LYS A 39 -6.79 20.69 1.81
C LYS A 39 -6.71 22.07 2.45
N SER A 40 -7.48 23.00 1.91
CA SER A 40 -7.79 24.28 2.54
C SER A 40 -9.04 24.16 3.41
N ILE A 41 -9.29 25.17 4.24
CA ILE A 41 -10.59 25.36 4.87
C ILE A 41 -11.59 25.72 3.78
N THR A 42 -12.74 25.07 3.82
CA THR A 42 -13.86 25.30 2.89
C THR A 42 -15.12 25.57 3.68
N LYS A 43 -16.18 26.01 2.99
CA LYS A 43 -17.53 26.11 3.57
C LYS A 43 -17.95 24.84 4.31
N ASP A 44 -17.73 23.64 3.76
CA ASP A 44 -18.02 22.37 4.45
C ASP A 44 -17.26 22.23 5.78
N THR A 45 -16.01 22.69 5.83
CA THR A 45 -15.22 22.66 7.07
C THR A 45 -15.83 23.58 8.13
N VAL A 46 -16.22 24.78 7.72
CA VAL A 46 -16.89 25.76 8.59
C VAL A 46 -18.24 25.25 9.07
N MET A 47 -19.07 24.70 8.18
CA MET A 47 -20.37 24.13 8.55
C MET A 47 -20.22 22.96 9.52
N GLY A 48 -19.22 22.10 9.33
CA GLY A 48 -18.90 21.04 10.28
C GLY A 48 -18.54 21.58 11.67
N VAL A 49 -17.78 22.68 11.72
CA VAL A 49 -17.44 23.38 12.97
C VAL A 49 -18.67 24.00 13.62
N LEU A 50 -19.50 24.74 12.88
CA LEU A 50 -20.71 25.37 13.42
C LEU A 50 -21.69 24.32 13.98
N ASN A 51 -21.91 23.22 13.27
CA ASN A 51 -22.68 22.07 13.76
C ASN A 51 -22.06 21.49 15.04
N ARG A 52 -20.74 21.32 15.07
CA ARG A 52 -20.05 20.81 16.24
C ARG A 52 -20.21 21.74 17.45
N LEU A 53 -20.21 23.05 17.26
CA LEU A 53 -20.33 24.06 18.33
C LEU A 53 -21.70 24.05 19.00
N ILE A 54 -22.78 23.78 18.25
CA ILE A 54 -24.13 23.61 18.83
C ILE A 54 -24.40 22.18 19.36
N GLY A 55 -23.37 21.32 19.40
CA GLY A 55 -23.46 19.98 19.96
C GLY A 55 -23.96 18.89 19.01
N GLU A 56 -24.06 19.14 17.70
CA GLU A 56 -24.43 18.11 16.72
C GLU A 56 -23.43 16.93 16.75
N GLN A 57 -23.96 15.72 16.91
CA GLN A 57 -23.18 14.48 17.01
C GLN A 57 -23.16 13.70 15.69
N ARG A 58 -24.12 13.98 14.79
CA ARG A 58 -24.19 13.37 13.47
C ARG A 58 -23.08 13.95 12.58
N LYS A 59 -22.70 13.17 11.57
CA LYS A 59 -21.83 13.68 10.50
C LYS A 59 -22.58 14.76 9.71
N LEU A 60 -21.85 15.73 9.17
CA LEU A 60 -22.41 16.88 8.45
C LEU A 60 -23.33 16.47 7.29
N ASP A 61 -22.97 15.44 6.53
CA ASP A 61 -23.79 14.89 5.44
C ASP A 61 -25.14 14.36 5.96
N LYS A 62 -25.16 13.73 7.13
CA LYS A 62 -26.40 13.28 7.77
C LYS A 62 -27.22 14.43 8.35
N ALA A 63 -26.56 15.44 8.93
CA ALA A 63 -27.23 16.61 9.48
C ALA A 63 -27.95 17.40 8.37
N ARG A 64 -27.28 17.63 7.23
CA ARG A 64 -27.86 18.32 6.06
C ARG A 64 -29.08 17.63 5.47
N ASN A 65 -29.16 16.30 5.56
CA ASN A 65 -30.29 15.52 5.05
C ASN A 65 -31.47 15.44 6.04
N SER A 66 -31.33 16.02 7.23
CA SER A 66 -32.39 16.04 8.23
C SER A 66 -33.40 17.14 7.92
N SER A 67 -34.69 16.87 8.15
CA SER A 67 -35.76 17.85 7.91
C SER A 67 -35.69 19.06 8.86
N ASP A 68 -35.00 18.90 9.99
CA ASP A 68 -34.82 19.89 11.06
C ASP A 68 -33.39 20.45 11.08
N TYR A 69 -32.70 20.47 9.92
CA TYR A 69 -31.33 20.99 9.85
C TYR A 69 -31.28 22.48 10.23
N TYR A 70 -30.80 22.76 11.45
CA TYR A 70 -30.79 24.11 12.03
C TYR A 70 -30.09 25.15 11.15
N PHE A 71 -28.95 24.78 10.56
CA PHE A 71 -28.16 25.71 9.74
C PHE A 71 -28.63 25.82 8.29
N ASN A 72 -29.78 25.27 7.91
CA ASN A 72 -30.24 25.28 6.50
C ASN A 72 -30.24 26.70 5.91
N ASP A 73 -30.85 27.65 6.62
CA ASP A 73 -30.99 29.03 6.13
C ASP A 73 -29.68 29.81 6.23
N ILE A 74 -28.91 29.59 7.30
CA ILE A 74 -27.60 30.21 7.53
C ILE A 74 -26.58 29.73 6.49
N GLU A 75 -26.61 28.44 6.14
CA GLU A 75 -25.73 27.87 5.13
C GLU A 75 -26.03 28.43 3.75
N ASN A 76 -27.28 28.72 3.41
CA ASN A 76 -27.66 29.31 2.13
C ASN A 76 -27.10 30.73 1.93
N ILE A 77 -26.96 31.49 3.02
CA ILE A 77 -26.44 32.87 2.97
C ILE A 77 -24.92 32.96 3.17
N LEU A 78 -24.30 31.97 3.82
CA LEU A 78 -22.85 31.94 4.07
C LEU A 78 -22.06 31.80 2.76
N LYS A 79 -21.20 32.77 2.47
CA LYS A 79 -20.33 32.77 1.28
C LYS A 79 -18.87 32.52 1.62
N ASP A 80 -18.05 32.30 0.61
CA ASP A 80 -16.62 32.11 0.81
C ASP A 80 -15.92 33.39 1.31
N GLU A 81 -16.42 34.58 0.97
CA GLU A 81 -15.88 35.85 1.46
C GLU A 81 -16.11 36.07 2.96
N ASP A 82 -17.10 35.40 3.53
CA ASP A 82 -17.43 35.44 4.95
C ASP A 82 -16.50 34.56 5.80
N ILE A 83 -15.63 33.78 5.15
CA ILE A 83 -14.71 32.81 5.77
C ILE A 83 -13.27 33.29 5.52
N ASN A 84 -12.62 33.77 6.58
CA ASN A 84 -11.25 34.27 6.49
C ASN A 84 -10.29 33.41 7.33
N ASP A 85 -9.54 32.54 6.65
CA ASP A 85 -8.48 31.72 7.25
C ASP A 85 -7.15 32.50 7.31
N LYS A 86 -6.91 33.18 8.44
CA LYS A 86 -5.66 33.89 8.73
C LYS A 86 -4.61 32.92 9.26
N VAL A 87 -3.87 32.31 8.35
CA VAL A 87 -2.75 31.43 8.68
C VAL A 87 -1.59 32.26 9.23
N ASN A 88 -1.19 32.02 10.48
CA ASN A 88 -0.06 32.70 11.12
C ASN A 88 1.27 32.02 10.77
N TYR A 89 1.28 30.69 10.69
CA TYR A 89 2.48 29.94 10.31
C TYR A 89 2.11 28.67 9.55
N ILE A 90 3.06 28.24 8.71
CA ILE A 90 3.02 26.96 8.00
C ILE A 90 4.29 26.19 8.34
N CYS A 91 4.12 24.93 8.72
CA CYS A 91 5.20 23.99 8.93
C CYS A 91 5.02 22.80 7.99
N ASN A 92 6.10 22.39 7.33
CA ASN A 92 6.13 21.20 6.50
C ASN A 92 6.94 20.11 7.22
N GLU A 93 6.31 18.99 7.53
CA GLU A 93 6.94 17.93 8.31
C GLU A 93 6.73 16.54 7.69
N MET A 94 7.73 15.69 7.87
CA MET A 94 7.59 14.26 7.56
C MET A 94 6.87 13.58 8.71
N VAL A 95 5.69 13.04 8.43
CA VAL A 95 4.93 12.24 9.40
C VAL A 95 4.95 10.77 9.02
N TYR A 96 5.07 9.89 10.01
CA TYR A 96 4.89 8.47 9.81
C TYR A 96 3.39 8.12 9.88
N LEU A 97 2.81 7.73 8.75
CA LEU A 97 1.41 7.32 8.68
C LEU A 97 1.30 5.82 8.94
N ARG A 98 0.35 5.45 9.79
CA ARG A 98 0.00 4.04 10.00
C ARG A 98 -0.75 3.50 8.80
N ASN A 99 -0.38 2.31 8.38
CA ASN A 99 -1.05 1.58 7.32
C ASN A 99 -2.09 0.63 7.93
N ILE A 100 -3.37 0.96 7.71
CA ILE A 100 -4.51 0.16 8.19
C ILE A 100 -5.03 -0.83 7.15
N SER A 101 -4.43 -0.89 5.96
CA SER A 101 -4.87 -1.78 4.87
C SER A 101 -4.45 -3.25 5.06
N GLY A 102 -3.57 -3.53 6.02
CA GLY A 102 -3.08 -4.89 6.29
C GLY A 102 -2.14 -5.44 5.23
N SER A 103 -1.46 -4.60 4.45
CA SER A 103 -0.48 -5.09 3.47
C SER A 103 0.81 -5.58 4.12
N ASP A 104 1.43 -6.61 3.56
CA ASP A 104 2.73 -7.13 3.99
C ASP A 104 3.92 -6.32 3.44
N ASP A 105 5.04 -6.37 4.15
CA ASP A 105 6.35 -5.96 3.66
C ASP A 105 6.77 -6.88 2.47
N PRO A 106 7.19 -6.33 1.32
CA PRO A 106 7.60 -7.14 0.17
C PRO A 106 8.83 -8.04 0.41
N SER A 107 9.69 -7.65 1.34
CA SER A 107 10.99 -8.28 1.64
C SER A 107 11.09 -8.86 3.05
N GLY A 108 10.21 -8.46 3.95
CA GLY A 108 10.24 -8.83 5.35
C GLY A 108 9.49 -10.12 5.67
N PHE A 109 10.00 -10.84 6.67
CA PHE A 109 9.35 -11.97 7.34
C PHE A 109 9.51 -11.83 8.86
N MET A 110 8.86 -12.71 9.63
CA MET A 110 8.92 -12.70 11.09
C MET A 110 9.29 -14.07 11.64
N GLY A 111 9.91 -14.09 12.82
CA GLY A 111 10.31 -15.32 13.50
C GLY A 111 11.61 -15.92 12.97
N MET A 112 11.81 -17.20 13.26
CA MET A 112 13.01 -17.96 12.88
C MET A 112 12.84 -18.60 11.50
N ILE A 113 13.95 -18.76 10.78
CA ILE A 113 13.99 -19.44 9.48
C ILE A 113 13.90 -20.96 9.70
N LYS A 114 13.03 -21.61 8.94
CA LYS A 114 12.80 -23.07 8.96
C LYS A 114 13.77 -23.78 8.01
N ALA A 115 15.07 -23.71 8.29
CA ALA A 115 16.09 -24.36 7.45
C ALA A 115 15.97 -25.90 7.45
N ASN A 116 15.32 -26.47 8.47
CA ASN A 116 15.06 -27.90 8.60
C ASN A 116 13.75 -28.36 7.94
N ASP A 117 13.02 -27.50 7.21
CA ASP A 117 11.80 -27.89 6.49
C ASP A 117 12.13 -29.03 5.49
N PRO A 118 11.29 -30.07 5.36
CA PRO A 118 11.59 -31.24 4.52
C PRO A 118 11.97 -30.92 3.08
N ILE A 119 11.49 -29.80 2.53
CA ILE A 119 11.86 -29.39 1.18
C ILE A 119 13.36 -29.08 1.01
N PHE A 120 14.07 -28.78 2.11
CA PHE A 120 15.50 -28.48 2.12
C PHE A 120 16.35 -29.67 2.58
N THR A 121 15.79 -30.55 3.41
CA THR A 121 16.54 -31.63 4.08
C THR A 121 16.31 -33.03 3.51
N SER A 122 15.29 -33.24 2.66
CA SER A 122 15.00 -34.55 2.06
C SER A 122 15.98 -34.91 0.94
N GLU A 123 16.05 -36.20 0.59
CA GLU A 123 16.94 -36.72 -0.46
C GLU A 123 16.75 -36.03 -1.83
N PHE A 124 15.50 -35.70 -2.19
CA PHE A 124 15.20 -35.00 -3.44
C PHE A 124 15.58 -33.51 -3.45
N SER A 125 15.89 -32.92 -2.28
CA SER A 125 16.11 -31.47 -2.12
C SER A 125 17.19 -30.95 -3.07
N LYS A 126 18.31 -31.68 -3.18
CA LYS A 126 19.43 -31.27 -4.02
C LYS A 126 19.06 -31.25 -5.50
N SER A 127 18.40 -32.30 -5.97
CA SER A 127 17.91 -32.40 -7.35
C SER A 127 16.80 -31.39 -7.65
N LEU A 128 16.04 -30.96 -6.64
CA LEU A 128 14.97 -29.98 -6.79
C LEU A 128 15.53 -28.56 -6.91
N TRP A 129 16.34 -28.12 -5.95
CA TRP A 129 16.85 -26.75 -5.88
C TRP A 129 18.03 -26.48 -6.81
N GLY A 130 18.81 -27.50 -7.16
CA GLY A 130 19.97 -27.40 -8.05
C GLY A 130 19.64 -26.81 -9.43
N ILE A 131 18.39 -26.92 -9.89
CA ILE A 131 17.93 -26.27 -11.14
C ILE A 131 18.20 -24.77 -11.15
N PHE A 132 18.14 -24.08 -10.00
CA PHE A 132 18.41 -22.64 -9.92
C PHE A 132 19.90 -22.28 -9.93
N TYR A 133 20.81 -23.25 -9.81
CA TYR A 133 22.25 -23.02 -9.65
C TYR A 133 23.07 -23.35 -10.89
N ILE A 134 22.50 -24.07 -11.85
CA ILE A 134 23.15 -24.33 -13.13
C ILE A 134 23.00 -23.16 -14.09
N ASP A 135 23.78 -23.17 -15.18
CA ASP A 135 23.72 -22.13 -16.20
C ASP A 135 22.48 -22.29 -17.12
N ILE A 136 22.16 -21.22 -17.85
CA ILE A 136 20.95 -21.16 -18.66
C ILE A 136 20.95 -22.16 -19.83
N GLU A 137 22.11 -22.51 -20.38
CA GLU A 137 22.20 -23.49 -21.46
C GLU A 137 21.86 -24.89 -20.94
N SER A 138 22.39 -25.24 -19.76
CA SER A 138 22.08 -26.48 -19.06
C SER A 138 20.60 -26.58 -18.65
N VAL A 139 20.00 -25.47 -18.18
CA VAL A 139 18.54 -25.44 -17.93
C VAL A 139 17.75 -25.68 -19.22
N CYS A 140 18.19 -25.10 -20.34
CA CYS A 140 17.55 -25.32 -21.62
C CYS A 140 17.62 -26.80 -22.05
N ASP A 141 18.79 -27.45 -21.91
CA ASP A 141 18.93 -28.89 -22.18
C ASP A 141 18.01 -29.73 -21.30
N PHE A 142 17.98 -29.43 -20.00
CA PHE A 142 17.10 -30.10 -19.05
C PHE A 142 15.61 -29.99 -19.46
N CYS A 143 15.18 -28.80 -19.87
CA CYS A 143 13.81 -28.58 -20.35
C CYS A 143 13.52 -29.40 -21.61
N LEU A 144 14.50 -29.55 -22.51
CA LEU A 144 14.36 -30.33 -23.75
C LEU A 144 14.36 -31.85 -23.50
N GLY A 145 14.79 -32.30 -22.33
CA GLY A 145 14.69 -33.70 -21.90
C GLY A 145 16.03 -34.35 -21.62
N ALA A 146 17.13 -33.60 -21.65
CA ALA A 146 18.41 -34.11 -21.21
C ALA A 146 18.34 -34.55 -19.74
N PRO A 147 19.00 -35.66 -19.36
CA PRO A 147 19.15 -36.02 -17.97
C PRO A 147 19.93 -34.92 -17.25
N TYR A 148 19.48 -34.60 -16.04
CA TYR A 148 20.15 -33.66 -15.16
C TYR A 148 20.72 -34.44 -13.99
N ASP A 149 22.05 -34.54 -13.96
CA ASP A 149 22.80 -35.21 -12.92
C ASP A 149 23.86 -34.25 -12.37
N HIS A 150 23.40 -33.16 -11.78
CA HIS A 150 24.27 -32.26 -11.04
C HIS A 150 23.92 -32.33 -9.56
N MET A 151 24.77 -33.07 -8.83
CA MET A 151 24.86 -33.01 -7.38
C MET A 151 26.00 -32.07 -7.03
N GLU A 152 25.74 -30.76 -7.00
CA GLU A 152 26.63 -29.91 -6.22
C GLU A 152 26.43 -30.25 -4.74
N ASN A 153 27.53 -30.29 -3.97
CA ASN A 153 27.51 -30.47 -2.52
C ASN A 153 27.08 -29.17 -1.81
N PHE A 154 25.98 -28.57 -2.23
CA PHE A 154 25.36 -27.46 -1.53
C PHE A 154 24.23 -27.96 -0.66
N ASP A 155 24.24 -27.51 0.58
CA ASP A 155 23.05 -27.52 1.42
C ASP A 155 22.25 -26.26 1.10
N PHE A 156 20.95 -26.44 0.84
CA PHE A 156 20.05 -25.35 0.50
C PHE A 156 19.34 -24.87 1.75
N ASP A 157 19.24 -23.56 1.91
CA ASP A 157 18.43 -22.94 2.94
C ASP A 157 17.60 -21.80 2.34
N PRO A 158 16.52 -21.35 3.01
CA PRO A 158 15.66 -20.29 2.48
C PRO A 158 16.42 -19.00 2.12
N THR A 159 17.49 -18.66 2.84
CA THR A 159 18.26 -17.42 2.64
C THR A 159 19.12 -17.51 1.38
N SER A 160 19.90 -18.59 1.24
CA SER A 160 20.74 -18.80 0.05
C SER A 160 19.91 -18.86 -1.23
N LEU A 161 18.72 -19.48 -1.18
CA LEU A 161 17.79 -19.48 -2.31
C LEU A 161 17.25 -18.10 -2.63
N MET A 162 16.88 -17.30 -1.63
CA MET A 162 16.42 -15.93 -1.84
C MET A 162 17.49 -15.05 -2.47
N GLU A 163 18.75 -15.21 -2.07
CA GLU A 163 19.88 -14.53 -2.70
C GLU A 163 20.04 -14.96 -4.16
N GLN A 164 19.95 -16.26 -4.44
CA GLN A 164 20.03 -16.79 -5.79
C GLN A 164 18.88 -16.30 -6.68
N PHE A 165 17.65 -16.28 -6.19
CA PHE A 165 16.52 -15.68 -6.89
C PHE A 165 16.76 -14.20 -7.18
N GLY A 166 17.36 -13.47 -6.24
CA GLY A 166 17.79 -12.09 -6.42
C GLY A 166 18.81 -11.92 -7.55
N ARG A 167 19.79 -12.83 -7.65
CA ARG A 167 20.79 -12.85 -8.73
C ARG A 167 20.15 -13.15 -10.08
N LEU A 168 19.34 -14.21 -10.17
CA LEU A 168 18.67 -14.60 -11.41
C LEU A 168 17.69 -13.55 -11.93
N ASN A 169 16.98 -12.85 -11.04
CA ASN A 169 16.04 -11.79 -11.44
C ASN A 169 16.74 -10.52 -12.00
N LYS A 170 18.02 -10.32 -11.66
CA LYS A 170 18.87 -9.25 -12.19
C LYS A 170 19.48 -9.56 -13.55
N LEU A 171 19.43 -10.81 -14.01
CA LEU A 171 19.92 -11.18 -15.33
C LEU A 171 19.15 -10.44 -16.43
N SER A 172 19.88 -10.02 -17.46
CA SER A 172 19.32 -9.38 -18.64
C SER A 172 18.39 -10.34 -19.38
N ALA A 173 17.40 -9.79 -20.08
CA ALA A 173 16.55 -10.58 -20.95
C ALA A 173 17.37 -11.13 -22.14
N ILE A 174 17.05 -12.36 -22.54
CA ILE A 174 17.70 -13.08 -23.64
C ILE A 174 16.73 -13.21 -24.82
N ASN A 175 17.28 -13.23 -26.04
CA ASN A 175 16.48 -13.38 -27.26
C ASN A 175 15.83 -14.77 -27.31
N ILE A 176 14.58 -14.83 -27.78
CA ILE A 176 13.87 -16.10 -28.00
C ILE A 176 14.29 -16.63 -29.38
N GLU A 177 15.49 -17.18 -29.45
CA GLU A 177 16.13 -17.69 -30.67
C GLU A 177 16.82 -19.04 -30.40
N GLY A 178 17.05 -19.81 -31.46
CA GLY A 178 17.69 -21.13 -31.39
C GLY A 178 17.06 -22.03 -30.32
N LYS A 179 17.91 -22.57 -29.44
CA LYS A 179 17.51 -23.46 -28.34
C LYS A 179 16.50 -22.86 -27.37
N VAL A 180 16.60 -21.55 -27.09
CA VAL A 180 15.67 -20.84 -26.19
C VAL A 180 14.26 -20.82 -26.78
N LYS A 181 14.14 -20.72 -28.11
CA LYS A 181 12.84 -20.75 -28.79
C LYS A 181 12.18 -22.13 -28.66
N GLU A 182 12.93 -23.20 -28.88
CA GLU A 182 12.42 -24.57 -28.73
C GLU A 182 11.95 -24.85 -27.29
N VAL A 183 12.74 -24.42 -26.30
CA VAL A 183 12.37 -24.49 -24.89
C VAL A 183 11.11 -23.68 -24.63
N PHE A 184 11.04 -22.44 -25.11
CA PHE A 184 9.89 -21.57 -24.89
C PHE A 184 8.59 -22.16 -25.46
N GLU A 185 8.63 -22.69 -26.68
CA GLU A 185 7.47 -23.37 -27.30
C GLU A 185 7.08 -24.64 -26.52
N LYS A 186 8.07 -25.41 -26.03
CA LYS A 186 7.80 -26.59 -25.18
C LYS A 186 7.16 -26.19 -23.85
N LEU A 187 7.65 -25.13 -23.21
CA LEU A 187 7.09 -24.62 -21.96
C LEU A 187 5.65 -24.12 -22.15
N GLN A 188 5.34 -23.44 -23.24
CA GLN A 188 3.96 -23.04 -23.57
C GLN A 188 3.03 -24.23 -23.79
N LYS A 189 3.54 -25.34 -24.33
CA LYS A 189 2.76 -26.58 -24.49
C LYS A 189 2.52 -27.29 -23.15
N ILE A 190 3.52 -27.32 -22.26
CA ILE A 190 3.42 -27.95 -20.93
C ILE A 190 2.54 -27.11 -20.00
N PHE A 191 2.65 -25.78 -20.08
CA PHE A 191 1.94 -24.83 -19.22
C PHE A 191 1.12 -23.82 -20.04
N PRO A 192 0.04 -24.25 -20.70
CA PRO A 192 -0.75 -23.39 -21.61
C PRO A 192 -1.47 -22.24 -20.90
N ASP A 193 -1.69 -22.36 -19.60
CA ASP A 193 -2.30 -21.36 -18.73
C ASP A 193 -1.33 -20.25 -18.29
N VAL A 194 -0.02 -20.45 -18.49
CA VAL A 194 1.02 -19.53 -18.02
C VAL A 194 1.28 -18.43 -19.05
N LYS A 195 1.02 -17.18 -18.63
CA LYS A 195 1.34 -15.98 -19.41
C LYS A 195 2.78 -15.53 -19.16
N TYR A 196 3.69 -15.97 -20.00
CA TYR A 196 5.09 -15.50 -19.99
C TYR A 196 5.20 -14.05 -20.45
N LYS A 197 5.99 -13.24 -19.75
CA LYS A 197 6.24 -11.85 -20.11
C LYS A 197 7.36 -11.78 -21.14
N VAL A 198 6.99 -11.48 -22.39
CA VAL A 198 7.93 -11.24 -23.49
C VAL A 198 8.06 -9.72 -23.70
N THR A 199 9.28 -9.24 -23.87
CA THR A 199 9.54 -7.82 -24.14
C THR A 199 9.15 -7.45 -25.58
N THR A 200 9.04 -6.16 -25.89
CA THR A 200 8.80 -5.68 -27.26
C THR A 200 9.88 -6.10 -28.26
N LYS A 201 11.07 -6.48 -27.77
CA LYS A 201 12.20 -6.99 -28.57
C LYS A 201 12.21 -8.52 -28.72
N ASN A 202 11.11 -9.20 -28.43
CA ASN A 202 11.01 -10.66 -28.44
C ASN A 202 12.03 -11.35 -27.51
N GLN A 203 12.19 -10.82 -26.29
CA GLN A 203 13.11 -11.36 -25.29
C GLN A 203 12.36 -11.86 -24.06
N ILE A 204 12.94 -12.84 -23.37
CA ILE A 204 12.43 -13.38 -22.11
C ILE A 204 13.46 -13.22 -21.00
N LYS A 205 13.01 -13.01 -19.76
CA LYS A 205 13.92 -13.06 -18.61
C LYS A 205 14.28 -14.51 -18.28
N PRO A 206 15.58 -14.84 -18.05
CA PRO A 206 16.00 -16.18 -17.69
C PRO A 206 15.23 -16.80 -16.51
N ILE A 207 14.93 -16.01 -15.46
CA ILE A 207 14.18 -16.50 -14.28
C ILE A 207 12.85 -17.18 -14.62
N ALA A 208 12.20 -16.81 -15.72
CA ALA A 208 10.97 -17.48 -16.17
C ALA A 208 11.22 -18.91 -16.64
N ILE A 209 12.33 -19.15 -17.33
CA ILE A 209 12.76 -20.48 -17.77
C ILE A 209 13.16 -21.31 -16.55
N TYR A 210 13.99 -20.77 -15.64
CA TYR A 210 14.34 -21.44 -14.38
C TYR A 210 13.13 -21.85 -13.56
N ALA A 211 12.16 -20.95 -13.37
CA ALA A 211 10.96 -21.27 -12.61
C ALA A 211 10.11 -22.34 -13.29
N SER A 212 9.99 -22.32 -14.63
CA SER A 212 9.27 -23.39 -15.34
C SER A 212 10.01 -24.73 -15.30
N ALA A 213 11.33 -24.72 -15.45
CA ALA A 213 12.19 -25.89 -15.31
C ALA A 213 12.05 -26.51 -13.91
N PHE A 214 12.01 -25.67 -12.88
CA PHE A 214 11.77 -26.10 -11.50
C PHE A 214 10.43 -26.84 -11.35
N TYR A 215 9.37 -26.37 -12.01
CA TYR A 215 8.08 -27.07 -12.00
C TYR A 215 8.09 -28.38 -12.82
N ILE A 216 8.84 -28.44 -13.93
CA ILE A 216 9.09 -29.70 -14.64
C ILE A 216 9.80 -30.70 -13.71
N GLN A 217 10.78 -30.23 -12.94
CA GLN A 217 11.51 -31.07 -12.00
C GLN A 217 10.63 -31.57 -10.86
N ILE A 218 9.72 -30.74 -10.33
CA ILE A 218 8.70 -31.18 -9.37
C ILE A 218 7.88 -32.33 -9.96
N ASP A 219 7.41 -32.21 -11.20
CA ASP A 219 6.59 -33.25 -11.83
C ASP A 219 7.37 -34.55 -12.05
N ARG A 220 8.67 -34.47 -12.42
CA ARG A 220 9.56 -35.66 -12.49
C ARG A 220 9.76 -36.31 -11.12
N LEU A 221 10.01 -35.50 -10.08
CA LEU A 221 10.27 -36.01 -8.73
C LEU A 221 9.04 -36.67 -8.08
N LYS A 222 7.81 -36.30 -8.50
CA LYS A 222 6.57 -36.97 -8.05
C LYS A 222 6.51 -38.45 -8.45
N GLU A 223 7.26 -38.87 -9.47
CA GLU A 223 7.32 -40.27 -9.90
C GLU A 223 8.05 -41.15 -8.87
N SER A 224 9.00 -40.56 -8.13
CA SER A 224 9.89 -41.27 -7.20
C SER A 224 9.68 -40.91 -5.73
N TYR A 225 9.07 -39.77 -5.43
CA TYR A 225 8.95 -39.23 -4.07
C TYR A 225 7.54 -38.70 -3.77
N ASP A 226 7.13 -38.80 -2.50
CA ASP A 226 5.91 -38.16 -2.00
C ASP A 226 6.16 -36.69 -1.65
N LEU A 227 5.67 -35.78 -2.51
CA LEU A 227 5.85 -34.33 -2.35
C LEU A 227 4.65 -33.63 -1.68
N ARG A 228 3.66 -34.38 -1.15
CA ARG A 228 2.44 -33.78 -0.57
C ARG A 228 2.71 -32.85 0.61
N ALA A 229 3.77 -33.12 1.38
CA ALA A 229 4.13 -32.31 2.55
C ALA A 229 4.73 -30.93 2.18
N ILE A 230 5.24 -30.77 0.95
CA ILE A 230 5.95 -29.57 0.51
C ILE A 230 5.16 -28.73 -0.50
N LEU A 231 4.23 -29.36 -1.24
CA LEU A 231 3.36 -28.68 -2.19
C LEU A 231 2.08 -28.20 -1.51
N SER A 232 1.54 -27.08 -1.97
CA SER A 232 0.16 -26.69 -1.64
C SER A 232 -0.86 -27.60 -2.34
N ASP A 233 -2.14 -27.50 -1.96
CA ASP A 233 -3.25 -28.23 -2.59
C ASP A 233 -3.34 -28.04 -4.11
N LYS A 234 -2.79 -26.93 -4.62
CA LYS A 234 -2.72 -26.62 -6.05
C LYS A 234 -1.47 -27.16 -6.74
N GLY A 235 -0.65 -27.95 -6.04
CA GLY A 235 0.61 -28.49 -6.55
C GLY A 235 1.70 -27.44 -6.74
N VAL A 236 1.60 -26.28 -6.09
CA VAL A 236 2.55 -25.16 -6.23
C VAL A 236 3.32 -24.86 -4.96
N ILE A 237 4.49 -24.25 -5.12
CA ILE A 237 5.34 -23.81 -4.00
C ILE A 237 5.08 -22.33 -3.73
N SER A 238 4.88 -22.01 -2.45
CA SER A 238 4.61 -20.64 -2.01
C SER A 238 5.74 -19.69 -2.44
N GLY A 239 5.36 -18.62 -3.14
CA GLY A 239 6.29 -17.57 -3.57
C GLY A 239 7.04 -17.86 -4.88
N ILE A 240 6.82 -18.97 -5.57
CA ILE A 240 7.47 -19.27 -6.86
C ILE A 240 6.39 -19.54 -7.92
N ALA A 241 6.17 -18.62 -8.85
CA ALA A 241 5.25 -18.83 -9.97
C ALA A 241 5.97 -19.41 -11.20
N LYS A 242 5.31 -20.30 -11.95
CA LYS A 242 5.79 -20.87 -13.23
C LYS A 242 6.26 -19.80 -14.23
N SER A 243 5.63 -18.62 -14.21
CA SER A 243 5.97 -17.48 -15.08
C SER A 243 7.28 -16.76 -14.73
N GLY A 244 8.00 -17.16 -13.68
CA GLY A 244 9.22 -16.51 -13.20
C GLY A 244 9.00 -15.41 -12.17
N ILE A 245 7.77 -15.21 -11.70
CA ILE A 245 7.50 -14.26 -10.61
C ILE A 245 7.86 -14.92 -9.29
N ILE A 246 8.92 -14.42 -8.65
CA ILE A 246 9.33 -14.79 -7.31
C ILE A 246 8.82 -13.75 -6.31
N THR A 247 8.04 -14.19 -5.33
CA THR A 247 7.47 -13.33 -4.29
C THR A 247 8.14 -13.64 -2.96
N GLY A 248 9.19 -12.88 -2.64
CA GLY A 248 10.04 -13.12 -1.46
C GLY A 248 9.26 -13.20 -0.15
N LYS A 249 8.30 -12.28 0.07
CA LYS A 249 7.40 -12.33 1.24
C LYS A 249 6.60 -13.62 1.37
N ASP A 250 6.19 -14.25 0.26
CA ASP A 250 5.37 -15.46 0.28
C ASP A 250 6.26 -16.70 0.46
N PHE A 251 7.45 -16.68 -0.14
CA PHE A 251 8.46 -17.72 0.04
C PHE A 251 8.96 -17.72 1.48
N MET A 252 9.50 -16.59 1.96
CA MET A 252 10.00 -16.46 3.33
C MET A 252 8.88 -16.59 4.36
N GLY A 253 7.66 -16.15 4.05
CA GLY A 253 6.50 -16.35 4.91
C GLY A 253 6.18 -17.84 5.15
N ARG A 254 6.35 -18.71 4.13
CA ARG A 254 6.16 -20.16 4.28
C ARG A 254 7.27 -20.81 5.10
N TYR A 255 8.51 -20.36 4.91
CA TYR A 255 9.71 -20.92 5.53
C TYR A 255 10.21 -20.13 6.73
N SER A 256 9.32 -19.39 7.40
CA SER A 256 9.57 -18.75 8.69
C SER A 256 8.49 -19.14 9.70
N THR A 257 8.82 -19.07 10.99
CA THR A 257 7.87 -19.43 12.07
C THR A 257 6.82 -18.36 12.33
N GLY A 258 7.14 -17.08 12.10
CA GLY A 258 6.24 -15.95 12.31
C GLY A 258 5.52 -15.47 11.04
N GLY A 259 5.78 -16.09 9.88
CA GLY A 259 5.09 -15.79 8.63
C GLY A 259 5.49 -14.45 8.00
N LYS A 260 4.54 -13.86 7.27
CA LYS A 260 4.76 -12.60 6.53
C LYS A 260 4.83 -11.42 7.51
N LYS A 261 5.74 -10.49 7.26
CA LYS A 261 5.85 -9.27 8.08
C LYS A 261 4.79 -8.25 7.66
N PRO A 262 3.91 -7.79 8.55
CA PRO A 262 2.97 -6.72 8.23
C PRO A 262 3.70 -5.38 8.02
N SER A 263 3.27 -4.62 7.02
CA SER A 263 3.72 -3.24 6.81
C SER A 263 2.88 -2.30 7.67
N TRP A 264 3.44 -1.88 8.80
CA TRP A 264 2.75 -1.05 9.81
C TRP A 264 2.48 0.39 9.38
N GLY A 265 3.15 0.86 8.33
CA GLY A 265 3.10 2.25 7.93
C GLY A 265 4.27 2.65 7.06
N ASN A 266 4.34 3.95 6.80
CA ASN A 266 5.40 4.57 6.03
C ASN A 266 5.47 6.06 6.31
N PRO A 267 6.63 6.69 6.09
CA PRO A 267 6.69 8.14 6.00
C PRO A 267 5.76 8.65 4.88
N TYR A 268 5.10 9.78 5.12
CA TYR A 268 4.32 10.49 4.12
C TYR A 268 5.27 11.23 3.17
N LEU A 269 5.56 10.58 2.05
CA LEU A 269 6.42 11.08 0.98
C LEU A 269 5.76 10.77 -0.38
N PRO A 270 4.67 11.48 -0.73
CA PRO A 270 4.15 11.42 -2.08
C PRO A 270 5.21 11.93 -3.05
N ALA A 271 5.43 11.23 -4.16
CA ALA A 271 6.36 11.66 -5.19
C ALA A 271 5.56 12.27 -6.34
N VAL A 272 5.53 13.60 -6.40
CA VAL A 272 4.73 14.36 -7.37
C VAL A 272 5.65 14.92 -8.45
N PHE A 273 5.35 14.63 -9.71
CA PHE A 273 6.14 15.12 -10.84
C PHE A 273 6.17 16.67 -10.83
N GLY A 274 7.35 17.26 -10.89
CA GLY A 274 7.55 18.73 -10.85
C GLY A 274 7.54 19.38 -9.47
N LEU A 275 7.02 18.72 -8.43
CA LEU A 275 6.94 19.24 -7.05
C LEU A 275 7.91 18.53 -6.08
N GLY A 276 8.62 17.51 -6.55
CA GLY A 276 9.51 16.71 -5.72
C GLY A 276 8.73 15.82 -4.74
N ASN A 277 9.20 15.78 -3.49
CA ASN A 277 8.57 15.02 -2.41
C ASN A 277 7.91 15.98 -1.41
N PRO A 278 6.69 16.48 -1.69
CA PRO A 278 6.03 17.39 -0.76
C PRO A 278 5.73 16.68 0.57
N LEU A 279 6.02 17.38 1.66
CA LEU A 279 5.76 16.91 3.02
C LEU A 279 4.31 17.19 3.43
N LEU A 280 3.94 16.75 4.63
CA LEU A 280 2.66 17.13 5.22
C LEU A 280 2.71 18.60 5.62
N THR A 281 1.68 19.35 5.24
CA THR A 281 1.51 20.74 5.63
C THR A 281 0.69 20.82 6.92
N LYS A 282 1.24 21.51 7.92
CA LYS A 282 0.63 21.83 9.20
C LYS A 282 0.50 23.35 9.31
N ALA A 283 -0.67 23.83 9.71
CA ALA A 283 -0.94 25.26 9.84
C ALA A 283 -1.42 25.60 11.26
N GLY A 284 -1.04 26.78 11.73
CA GLY A 284 -1.63 27.43 12.91
C GLY A 284 -2.02 28.86 12.57
N GLY A 285 -3.07 29.38 13.20
CA GLY A 285 -3.67 30.64 12.80
C GLY A 285 -5.01 30.92 13.46
N THR A 286 -5.77 31.80 12.84
CA THR A 286 -7.12 32.19 13.25
C THR A 286 -8.07 32.04 12.08
N LEU A 287 -9.19 31.38 12.31
CA LEU A 287 -10.31 31.34 11.38
C LEU A 287 -11.37 32.33 11.86
N GLU A 288 -11.70 33.30 11.01
CA GLU A 288 -12.74 34.29 11.26
C GLU A 288 -13.95 33.97 10.38
N ILE A 289 -15.14 33.88 10.99
CA ILE A 289 -16.40 33.57 10.31
C ILE A 289 -17.37 34.71 10.57
N THR A 290 -17.90 35.30 9.51
CA THR A 290 -18.92 36.37 9.60
C THR A 290 -20.26 35.83 9.14
N LEU A 291 -21.23 35.73 10.04
CA LEU A 291 -22.58 35.30 9.72
C LEU A 291 -23.47 36.53 9.56
N ASN A 292 -23.96 36.74 8.32
CA ASN A 292 -24.91 37.80 7.98
C ASN A 292 -26.35 37.44 8.37
N ILE A 293 -26.57 37.22 9.67
CA ILE A 293 -27.85 36.84 10.28
C ILE A 293 -28.43 37.98 11.11
N SER A 294 -29.72 37.93 11.39
CA SER A 294 -30.37 38.93 12.25
C SER A 294 -29.81 38.89 13.68
N HIS A 295 -29.99 39.98 14.42
CA HIS A 295 -29.59 40.04 15.83
C HIS A 295 -30.27 38.96 16.68
N GLU A 296 -31.54 38.65 16.39
CA GLU A 296 -32.29 37.59 17.07
C GLU A 296 -31.71 36.19 16.76
N GLN A 297 -31.40 35.91 15.49
CA GLN A 297 -30.75 34.66 15.09
C GLN A 297 -29.35 34.52 15.71
N ALA A 298 -28.61 35.62 15.85
CA ALA A 298 -27.30 35.64 16.48
C ALA A 298 -27.37 35.32 17.98
N LEU A 299 -28.36 35.85 18.68
CA LEU A 299 -28.63 35.52 20.09
C LEU A 299 -29.02 34.05 20.26
N ASP A 300 -29.93 33.53 19.43
CA ASP A 300 -30.33 32.12 19.46
C ASP A 300 -29.13 31.19 19.20
N LEU A 301 -28.28 31.51 18.23
CA LEU A 301 -27.08 30.72 17.95
C LEU A 301 -26.08 30.77 19.12
N GLN A 302 -25.86 31.94 19.73
CA GLN A 302 -24.99 32.06 20.89
C GLN A 302 -25.50 31.20 22.06
N ASP A 303 -26.79 31.30 22.38
CA ASP A 303 -27.42 30.51 23.45
C ASP A 303 -27.23 29.00 23.23
N LYS A 304 -27.40 28.52 21.99
CA LYS A 304 -27.16 27.10 21.66
C LYS A 304 -25.71 26.69 21.82
N ILE A 305 -24.75 27.55 21.46
CA ILE A 305 -23.32 27.28 21.65
C ILE A 305 -22.98 27.18 23.14
N ASP A 306 -23.47 28.13 23.94
CA ASP A 306 -23.23 28.18 25.38
C ASP A 306 -23.87 26.99 26.09
N CYS A 307 -25.11 26.63 25.71
CA CYS A 307 -25.80 25.45 26.22
C CYS A 307 -25.13 24.12 25.82
N ALA A 308 -24.54 24.05 24.63
CA ALA A 308 -23.81 22.85 24.18
C ALA A 308 -22.45 22.68 24.88
N GLY A 309 -21.84 23.78 25.35
CA GLY A 309 -20.63 23.75 26.20
C GLY A 309 -19.39 23.17 25.51
N VAL A 310 -19.26 23.35 24.20
CA VAL A 310 -18.16 22.76 23.41
C VAL A 310 -16.90 23.62 23.52
N SER A 311 -15.90 23.13 24.26
CA SER A 311 -14.70 23.92 24.59
C SER A 311 -13.57 23.83 23.57
N SER A 312 -13.18 22.61 23.16
CA SER A 312 -12.07 22.39 22.23
C SER A 312 -12.40 21.32 21.21
N PHE A 313 -11.86 21.48 20.00
CA PHE A 313 -12.13 20.60 18.86
C PHE A 313 -10.97 20.62 17.87
N TYR A 314 -11.08 19.83 16.80
CA TYR A 314 -10.12 19.85 15.69
C TYR A 314 -10.66 20.68 14.54
N LEU A 315 -9.82 21.52 13.95
CA LEU A 315 -10.14 22.23 12.72
C LEU A 315 -9.61 21.43 11.53
N GLY A 316 -10.51 20.86 10.73
CA GLY A 316 -10.14 19.95 9.64
C GLY A 316 -9.66 18.60 10.18
N LYS A 317 -8.34 18.35 10.18
CA LYS A 317 -7.75 17.06 10.59
C LYS A 317 -6.65 17.27 11.64
N LYS A 318 -6.82 16.63 12.81
CA LYS A 318 -5.93 16.77 13.98
C LYS A 318 -5.68 18.26 14.34
N GLY A 319 -4.77 18.52 15.27
CA GLY A 319 -4.49 19.86 15.78
C GLY A 319 -5.30 20.18 17.03
N LEU A 320 -5.39 21.46 17.39
CA LEU A 320 -6.21 21.96 18.47
C LEU A 320 -6.87 23.25 17.98
N ALA A 321 -8.16 23.41 18.22
CA ALA A 321 -8.91 24.63 17.95
C ALA A 321 -9.89 24.92 19.08
N TYR A 322 -10.14 26.20 19.31
CA TYR A 322 -11.12 26.70 20.28
C TYR A 322 -11.69 28.04 19.82
N VAL A 323 -12.88 28.35 20.31
CA VAL A 323 -13.50 29.67 20.07
C VAL A 323 -12.79 30.69 20.95
N GLU A 324 -12.20 31.71 20.32
CA GLU A 324 -11.50 32.80 21.00
C GLU A 324 -12.46 33.94 21.34
N ASP A 325 -13.39 34.25 20.44
CA ASP A 325 -14.30 35.38 20.57
C ASP A 325 -15.60 35.16 19.77
N ILE A 326 -16.72 35.62 20.33
CA ILE A 326 -18.03 35.67 19.68
C ILE A 326 -18.58 37.09 19.85
N ARG A 327 -18.93 37.74 18.75
CA ARG A 327 -19.53 39.08 18.72
C ARG A 327 -20.85 39.03 17.97
N ILE A 328 -21.91 39.55 18.57
CA ILE A 328 -23.24 39.63 17.94
C ILE A 328 -23.29 40.80 16.97
#